data_AF-A0A1M4MKE3-F1
#
_entry.id   AF-A0A1M4MKE3-F1
#
_cell.length_a   1.000
_cell.length_b   1.000
_cell.length_c   1.000
_cell.angle_alpha   90.00
_cell.angle_beta   90.00
_cell.angle_gamma   90.00
#
_symmetry.space_group_name_H-M   'P 1'
#
loop_
_entity.id
_entity.type
_entity.pdbx_description
1 polymer ?
#
loop_
_entity_poly.entity_id
_entity_poly.type
_entity_poly.pdbx_seq_one_letter_code
_entity_poly.pdbx_strand_id
1 'polypeptide(L)'
;MGFLDKLAKTLDLWLADEEAEDVNYQKGTDFEKYVAGLFTRRSDYFAISDWTRDNHDKSKGIYVESNTNPDLVIRYKPTNEKFAVECKYRSGFYRSQKINGPVVKWAAPDQIRRYNAYSRSNRIPVFVVIGVGGSPKKPATMFCIPLGDAKYPEIFPSVFEKYERDPGKTFFWRDGMLK
;
A
#
# COMPACT_ATOMS: atom_id res chain seq x y z
N MET A 1 -42.72 -8.52 -3.94
CA MET A 1 -41.52 -9.07 -4.62
C MET A 1 -41.46 -10.57 -4.35
N GLY A 2 -41.36 -11.39 -5.40
CA GLY A 2 -41.25 -12.84 -5.28
C GLY A 2 -39.85 -13.29 -4.84
N PHE A 3 -39.73 -14.53 -4.37
CA PHE A 3 -38.47 -15.13 -3.92
C PHE A 3 -37.37 -15.10 -4.99
N LEU A 4 -37.73 -15.32 -6.27
CA LEU A 4 -36.81 -15.27 -7.41
C LEU A 4 -36.20 -13.88 -7.67
N ASP A 5 -36.96 -12.80 -7.44
CA ASP A 5 -36.51 -11.42 -7.62
C ASP A 5 -35.49 -11.00 -6.53
N LYS A 6 -35.61 -11.58 -5.32
CA LYS A 6 -34.61 -11.40 -4.25
C LYS A 6 -33.31 -12.18 -4.52
N LEU A 7 -33.43 -13.37 -5.09
CA LEU A 7 -32.27 -14.20 -5.48
C LEU A 7 -31.44 -13.53 -6.58
N ALA A 8 -32.09 -13.02 -7.64
CA ALA A 8 -31.41 -12.31 -8.71
C ALA A 8 -30.65 -11.08 -8.21
N LYS A 9 -31.31 -10.23 -7.40
CA LYS A 9 -30.66 -9.05 -6.80
C LYS A 9 -29.47 -9.39 -5.91
N THR A 10 -29.56 -10.49 -5.15
CA THR A 10 -28.43 -10.94 -4.32
C THR A 10 -27.27 -11.39 -5.19
N LEU A 11 -27.53 -12.15 -6.26
CA LEU A 11 -26.50 -12.61 -7.19
C LEU A 11 -25.81 -11.44 -7.91
N ASP A 12 -26.58 -10.47 -8.39
CA ASP A 12 -26.03 -9.26 -9.03
C ASP A 12 -25.14 -8.46 -8.07
N LEU A 13 -25.52 -8.36 -6.79
CA LEU A 13 -24.73 -7.68 -5.77
C LEU A 13 -23.41 -8.42 -5.50
N TRP A 14 -23.45 -9.75 -5.44
CA TRP A 14 -22.26 -10.58 -5.24
C TRP A 14 -21.29 -10.49 -6.41
N LEU A 15 -21.80 -10.57 -7.65
CA LEU A 15 -20.99 -10.40 -8.86
C LEU A 15 -20.35 -9.01 -8.92
N ALA A 16 -21.09 -7.96 -8.57
CA ALA A 16 -20.55 -6.60 -8.52
C ALA A 16 -19.47 -6.44 -7.43
N ASP A 17 -19.63 -7.08 -6.28
CA ASP A 17 -18.64 -7.07 -5.21
C ASP A 17 -17.36 -7.82 -5.60
N GLU A 18 -17.48 -9.00 -6.23
CA GLU A 18 -16.34 -9.78 -6.76
C GLU A 18 -15.58 -9.00 -7.84
N GLU A 19 -16.28 -8.43 -8.83
CA GLU A 19 -15.66 -7.58 -9.86
C GLU A 19 -14.95 -6.36 -9.26
N ALA A 20 -15.56 -5.73 -8.24
CA ALA A 20 -14.96 -4.59 -7.56
C ALA A 20 -13.71 -4.99 -6.76
N GLU A 21 -13.71 -6.16 -6.12
CA GLU A 21 -12.56 -6.70 -5.41
C GLU A 21 -11.41 -7.02 -6.36
N ASP A 22 -11.66 -7.71 -7.47
CA ASP A 22 -10.67 -8.02 -8.51
C ASP A 22 -10.06 -6.77 -9.13
N VAL A 23 -10.89 -5.77 -9.45
CA VAL A 23 -10.41 -4.48 -9.98
C VAL A 23 -9.55 -3.74 -8.96
N ASN A 24 -9.90 -3.77 -7.68
CA ASN A 24 -9.10 -3.14 -6.63
C ASN A 24 -7.78 -3.89 -6.39
N TYR A 25 -7.81 -5.21 -6.44
CA TYR A 25 -6.62 -6.06 -6.36
C TYR A 25 -5.65 -5.77 -7.51
N GLN A 26 -6.15 -5.71 -8.74
CA GLN A 26 -5.33 -5.39 -9.91
C GLN A 26 -4.73 -3.99 -9.83
N LYS A 27 -5.50 -3.00 -9.34
CA LYS A 27 -4.98 -1.64 -9.10
C LYS A 27 -3.86 -1.63 -8.06
N GLY A 28 -3.99 -2.40 -6.98
CA GLY A 28 -2.92 -2.56 -5.99
C GLY A 28 -1.65 -3.13 -6.62
N THR A 29 -1.79 -4.25 -7.34
CA THR A 29 -0.69 -4.93 -8.03
C THR A 29 0.01 -4.01 -9.05
N ASP A 30 -0.75 -3.25 -9.84
CA ASP A 30 -0.19 -2.32 -10.82
C ASP A 30 0.59 -1.18 -10.15
N PHE A 31 0.10 -0.69 -9.00
CA PHE A 31 0.78 0.36 -8.23
C PHE A 31 2.06 -0.15 -7.57
N GLU A 32 2.04 -1.36 -7.01
CA GLU A 32 3.22 -2.00 -6.44
C GLU A 32 4.33 -2.18 -7.49
N LYS A 33 3.98 -2.68 -8.69
CA LYS A 33 4.90 -2.77 -9.84
C LYS A 33 5.44 -1.39 -10.25
N TYR A 34 4.60 -0.36 -10.21
CA TYR A 34 5.03 1.01 -10.50
C TYR A 34 6.06 1.49 -9.48
N VAL A 35 5.82 1.29 -8.18
CA VAL A 35 6.74 1.66 -7.10
C VAL A 35 8.05 0.88 -7.18
N ALA A 36 7.99 -0.44 -7.41
CA ALA A 36 9.17 -1.25 -7.68
C ALA A 36 9.99 -0.69 -8.86
N GLY A 37 9.31 -0.27 -9.93
CA GLY A 37 9.89 0.40 -11.08
C GLY A 37 10.62 1.72 -10.76
N LEU A 38 10.17 2.47 -9.74
CA LEU A 38 10.86 3.69 -9.28
C LEU A 38 12.22 3.38 -8.64
N PHE A 39 12.35 2.24 -7.95
CA PHE A 39 13.60 1.78 -7.37
C PHE A 39 14.55 1.19 -8.41
N THR A 40 14.05 0.36 -9.34
CA THR A 40 14.89 -0.30 -10.35
C THR A 40 15.47 0.65 -11.39
N ARG A 41 14.86 1.83 -11.60
CA ARG A 41 15.47 2.93 -12.37
C ARG A 41 16.78 3.47 -11.77
N ARG A 42 17.04 3.16 -10.49
CA ARG A 42 18.28 3.47 -9.76
C ARG A 42 18.90 2.16 -9.25
N SER A 43 19.00 1.17 -10.14
CA SER A 43 19.51 -0.17 -9.82
C SER A 43 20.98 -0.18 -9.37
N ASP A 44 21.73 0.88 -9.61
CA ASP A 44 23.06 1.13 -9.03
C ASP A 44 23.00 1.40 -7.52
N TYR A 45 21.91 1.98 -7.02
CA TYR A 45 21.70 2.27 -5.59
C TYR A 45 20.79 1.27 -4.88
N PHE A 46 19.81 0.69 -5.56
CA PHE A 46 18.78 -0.13 -4.91
C PHE A 46 18.72 -1.56 -5.48
N ALA A 47 18.39 -2.50 -4.60
CA ALA A 47 18.00 -3.86 -4.97
C ALA A 47 16.71 -4.23 -4.23
N ILE A 48 15.75 -4.82 -4.94
CA ILE A 48 14.59 -5.46 -4.31
C ILE A 48 15.10 -6.79 -3.72
N SER A 49 15.14 -6.87 -2.39
CA SER A 49 15.62 -8.04 -1.66
C SER A 49 14.51 -9.02 -1.30
N ASP A 50 13.28 -8.52 -1.18
CA ASP A 50 12.09 -9.34 -1.04
C ASP A 50 10.90 -8.62 -1.71
N TRP A 51 9.98 -9.43 -2.21
CA TRP A 51 8.74 -8.98 -2.81
C TRP A 51 7.65 -9.98 -2.39
N THR A 52 6.82 -9.55 -1.44
CA THR A 52 5.78 -10.37 -0.83
C THR A 52 4.81 -10.83 -1.92
N ARG A 53 4.60 -12.14 -2.01
CA ARG A 53 3.68 -12.76 -2.99
C ARG A 53 2.40 -13.14 -2.31
N ASP A 54 1.28 -12.93 -2.97
CA ASP A 54 -0.01 -13.36 -2.44
C ASP A 54 -0.31 -14.82 -2.78
N ASN A 55 0.38 -15.74 -2.09
CA ASN A 55 0.30 -17.19 -2.36
C ASN A 55 -0.63 -17.97 -1.40
N HIS A 56 -1.66 -17.33 -0.85
CA HIS A 56 -2.58 -18.01 0.08
C HIS A 56 -3.74 -18.70 -0.66
N ASP A 57 -4.22 -19.82 -0.11
CA ASP A 57 -5.44 -20.48 -0.56
C ASP A 57 -6.37 -20.65 0.65
N LYS A 58 -7.21 -19.62 0.88
CA LYS A 58 -8.19 -19.59 1.97
C LYS A 58 -9.17 -20.75 1.89
N SER A 59 -9.55 -21.18 0.68
CA SER A 59 -10.50 -22.28 0.47
C SER A 59 -9.96 -23.62 0.99
N LYS A 60 -8.63 -23.77 1.02
CA LYS A 60 -7.92 -24.94 1.55
C LYS A 60 -7.30 -24.71 2.93
N GLY A 61 -7.55 -23.56 3.56
CA GLY A 61 -6.95 -23.20 4.85
C GLY A 61 -5.43 -23.01 4.81
N ILE A 62 -4.86 -22.75 3.62
CA ILE A 62 -3.42 -22.51 3.46
C ILE A 62 -3.16 -21.02 3.68
N TYR A 63 -2.54 -20.72 4.82
CA TYR A 63 -2.13 -19.36 5.19
C TYR A 63 -0.60 -19.23 5.10
N VAL A 64 -0.14 -18.28 4.30
CA VAL A 64 1.27 -17.96 4.17
C VAL A 64 1.57 -16.76 5.06
N GLU A 65 2.37 -16.95 6.10
CA GLU A 65 2.67 -15.92 7.09
C GLU A 65 3.30 -14.66 6.46
N SER A 66 4.15 -14.83 5.44
CA SER A 66 4.80 -13.71 4.77
C SER A 66 3.84 -12.77 4.05
N ASN A 67 2.62 -13.20 3.72
CA ASN A 67 1.59 -12.32 3.14
C ASN A 67 1.15 -11.21 4.11
N THR A 68 1.60 -11.30 5.36
CA THR A 68 1.36 -10.28 6.38
C THR A 68 2.48 -9.23 6.49
N ASN A 69 3.59 -9.41 5.75
CA ASN A 69 4.70 -8.46 5.68
C ASN A 69 4.40 -7.31 4.72
N PRO A 70 5.17 -6.20 4.77
CA PRO A 70 5.10 -5.16 3.75
C PRO A 70 5.40 -5.71 2.34
N ASP A 71 4.86 -5.05 1.32
CA ASP A 71 4.94 -5.53 -0.07
C ASP A 71 6.37 -5.71 -0.59
N LEU A 72 7.26 -4.76 -0.31
CA LEU A 72 8.65 -4.76 -0.80
C LEU A 72 9.64 -4.62 0.35
N VAL A 73 10.77 -5.32 0.26
CA VAL A 73 11.97 -5.02 1.07
C VAL A 73 13.10 -4.61 0.14
N ILE A 74 13.56 -3.38 0.29
CA ILE A 74 14.60 -2.78 -0.53
C ILE A 74 15.90 -2.73 0.27
N ARG A 75 17.01 -3.10 -0.39
CA ARG A 75 18.37 -2.91 0.12
C ARG A 75 19.02 -1.74 -0.60
N TYR A 76 19.49 -0.75 0.15
CA TYR A 76 20.34 0.31 -0.34
C TYR A 76 21.78 -0.21 -0.43
N LYS A 77 22.30 -0.32 -1.65
CA LYS A 77 23.58 -0.97 -1.95
C LYS A 77 24.80 -0.31 -1.28
N PRO A 78 24.91 1.03 -1.21
CA PRO A 78 26.10 1.67 -0.63
C PRO A 78 26.37 1.33 0.84
N THR A 79 25.32 1.17 1.67
CA THR A 79 25.46 0.88 3.11
C THR A 79 24.94 -0.51 3.49
N ASN A 80 24.33 -1.24 2.56
CA ASN A 80 23.57 -2.46 2.79
C ASN A 80 22.38 -2.33 3.75
N GLU A 81 21.99 -1.10 4.11
CA GLU A 81 20.78 -0.84 4.89
C GLU A 81 19.54 -1.36 4.15
N LYS A 82 18.58 -1.86 4.92
CA LYS A 82 17.30 -2.33 4.41
C LYS A 82 16.17 -1.45 4.92
N PHE A 83 15.19 -1.23 4.08
CA PHE A 83 13.90 -0.64 4.46
C PHE A 83 12.79 -1.39 3.74
N ALA A 84 11.61 -1.41 4.33
CA ALA A 84 10.44 -2.04 3.76
C ALA A 84 9.45 -0.98 3.26
N VAL A 85 8.69 -1.31 2.22
CA VAL A 85 7.72 -0.43 1.58
C VAL A 85 6.39 -1.14 1.46
N GLU A 86 5.36 -0.57 2.08
CA GLU A 86 3.96 -0.93 1.85
C GLU A 86 3.40 0.01 0.77
N CYS A 87 2.80 -0.55 -0.27
CA CYS A 87 2.26 0.16 -1.42
C CYS A 87 0.73 0.27 -1.30
N LYS A 88 0.20 1.50 -1.37
CA LYS A 88 -1.24 1.72 -1.38
C LYS A 88 -1.71 2.65 -2.49
N TYR A 89 -2.62 2.16 -3.33
CA TYR A 89 -3.31 3.00 -4.29
C TYR A 89 -4.72 3.33 -3.83
N ARG A 90 -5.15 4.57 -4.09
CA ARG A 90 -6.53 5.05 -3.94
C ARG A 90 -6.95 5.85 -5.16
N SER A 91 -8.15 5.59 -5.68
CA SER A 91 -8.70 6.36 -6.79
C SER A 91 -8.97 7.83 -6.42
N GLY A 92 -9.01 8.18 -5.14
CA GLY A 92 -9.21 9.54 -4.65
C GLY A 92 -9.13 9.63 -3.13
N PHE A 93 -9.27 10.85 -2.61
CA PHE A 93 -9.38 11.11 -1.18
C PHE A 93 -10.75 10.72 -0.64
N TYR A 94 -10.80 10.40 0.65
CA TYR A 94 -12.04 10.12 1.37
C TYR A 94 -12.43 11.32 2.22
N ARG A 95 -13.73 11.51 2.44
CA ARG A 95 -14.21 12.50 3.40
C ARG A 95 -14.22 11.90 4.80
N SER A 96 -13.44 12.46 5.71
CA SER A 96 -13.45 12.05 7.12
C SER A 96 -14.61 12.71 7.85
N GLN A 97 -15.34 11.94 8.65
CA GLN A 97 -16.37 12.46 9.56
C GLN A 97 -15.77 13.26 10.73
N LYS A 98 -14.50 12.98 11.10
CA LYS A 98 -13.84 13.62 12.26
C LYS A 98 -13.47 15.08 12.00
N ILE A 99 -13.02 15.38 10.79
CA ILE A 99 -12.55 16.71 10.40
C ILE A 99 -13.40 17.35 9.29
N ASN A 100 -14.45 16.66 8.82
CA ASN A 100 -15.31 17.12 7.74
C ASN A 100 -14.54 17.46 6.43
N GLY A 101 -13.40 16.81 6.21
CA GLY A 101 -12.41 17.14 5.16
C GLY A 101 -11.70 15.92 4.58
N PRO A 102 -10.79 16.11 3.61
CA PRO A 102 -10.15 15.01 2.89
C PRO A 102 -9.15 14.27 3.78
N VAL A 103 -9.13 12.94 3.66
CA VAL A 103 -8.15 12.04 4.27
C VAL A 103 -7.76 10.95 3.29
N VAL A 104 -6.61 10.34 3.56
CA VAL A 104 -6.18 9.11 2.89
C VAL A 104 -6.46 7.93 3.81
N LYS A 105 -7.26 6.97 3.35
CA LYS A 105 -7.44 5.69 4.05
C LYS A 105 -6.41 4.69 3.55
N TRP A 106 -5.51 4.19 4.40
CA TRP A 106 -4.41 3.35 3.91
C TRP A 106 -4.47 1.89 4.38
N ALA A 107 -4.78 1.62 5.65
CA ALA A 107 -4.78 0.27 6.21
C ALA A 107 -5.77 0.10 7.36
N ALA A 108 -6.17 -1.15 7.63
CA ALA A 108 -6.95 -1.48 8.82
C ALA A 108 -6.05 -1.50 10.09
N PRO A 109 -6.60 -1.25 11.30
CA PRO A 109 -5.80 -1.14 12.53
C PRO A 109 -4.90 -2.36 12.82
N ASP A 110 -5.34 -3.57 12.49
CA ASP A 110 -4.57 -4.80 12.64
C ASP A 110 -3.36 -4.85 11.70
N GLN A 111 -3.51 -4.41 10.45
CA GLN A 111 -2.41 -4.30 9.50
C GLN A 111 -1.34 -3.32 10.03
N ILE A 112 -1.77 -2.17 10.55
CA ILE A 112 -0.86 -1.18 11.16
C ILE A 112 -0.07 -1.81 12.32
N ARG A 113 -0.74 -2.57 13.19
CA ARG A 113 -0.06 -3.29 14.29
C ARG A 113 0.94 -4.31 13.75
N ARG A 114 0.58 -5.07 12.72
CA ARG A 114 1.48 -6.05 12.08
C ARG A 114 2.72 -5.39 11.51
N TYR A 115 2.59 -4.29 10.77
CA TYR A 115 3.75 -3.56 10.22
C TYR A 115 4.63 -2.95 11.32
N ASN A 116 4.04 -2.48 12.41
CA ASN A 116 4.81 -2.01 13.56
C ASN A 116 5.59 -3.15 14.23
N ALA A 117 4.97 -4.32 14.39
CA ALA A 117 5.64 -5.51 14.90
C ALA A 117 6.76 -5.97 13.95
N TYR A 118 6.48 -6.05 12.65
CA TYR A 118 7.47 -6.34 11.62
C TYR A 118 8.67 -5.41 11.71
N SER A 119 8.44 -4.09 11.77
CA SER A 119 9.51 -3.09 11.82
C SER A 119 10.41 -3.28 13.04
N ARG A 120 9.81 -3.53 14.21
CA ARG A 120 10.55 -3.74 15.47
C ARG A 120 11.32 -5.06 15.49
N SER A 121 10.66 -6.16 15.15
CA SER A 121 11.25 -7.51 15.21
C SER A 121 12.40 -7.67 14.21
N ASN A 122 12.27 -7.09 13.02
CA ASN A 122 13.30 -7.18 11.99
C ASN A 122 14.34 -6.06 12.05
N ARG A 123 14.11 -5.01 12.86
CA ARG A 123 14.89 -3.76 12.85
C ARG A 123 15.00 -3.15 11.45
N ILE A 124 13.89 -3.19 10.70
CA ILE A 124 13.77 -2.64 9.35
C ILE A 124 12.75 -1.50 9.40
N PRO A 125 13.11 -0.25 9.04
CA PRO A 125 12.14 0.83 8.94
C PRO A 125 11.15 0.55 7.82
N VAL A 126 9.87 0.84 8.07
CA VAL A 126 8.78 0.66 7.11
C VAL A 126 8.30 2.03 6.64
N PHE A 127 8.09 2.16 5.34
CA PHE A 127 7.51 3.33 4.69
C PHE A 127 6.21 2.92 3.99
N VAL A 128 5.21 3.79 4.04
CA VAL A 128 3.96 3.63 3.33
C VAL A 128 3.99 4.56 2.13
N VAL A 129 4.10 3.99 0.93
CA VAL A 129 4.04 4.72 -0.32
C VAL A 129 2.60 4.70 -0.81
N ILE A 130 1.99 5.87 -0.93
CA ILE A 130 0.58 6.00 -1.27
C ILE A 130 0.43 6.80 -2.56
N GLY A 131 -0.21 6.21 -3.58
CA GLY A 131 -0.67 6.92 -4.77
C GLY A 131 -2.16 7.27 -4.67
N VAL A 132 -2.52 8.51 -5.01
CA VAL A 132 -3.91 8.99 -4.99
C VAL A 132 -4.31 9.59 -6.34
N GLY A 133 -5.47 9.20 -6.85
CA GLY A 133 -6.01 9.68 -8.13
C GLY A 133 -5.21 9.21 -9.35
N GLY A 134 -5.62 9.64 -10.54
CA GLY A 134 -4.97 9.24 -11.78
C GLY A 134 -5.14 7.74 -12.07
N SER A 135 -4.03 7.07 -12.39
CA SER A 135 -3.99 5.60 -12.53
C SER A 135 -2.95 4.98 -11.59
N PRO A 136 -3.03 3.68 -11.26
CA PRO A 136 -2.01 2.99 -10.47
C PRO A 136 -0.59 3.09 -11.04
N LYS A 137 -0.45 3.22 -12.37
CA LYS A 137 0.86 3.34 -13.03
C LYS A 137 1.34 4.78 -13.18
N LYS A 138 0.50 5.76 -12.83
CA LYS A 138 0.76 7.19 -12.90
C LYS A 138 -0.25 7.91 -12.00
N PRO A 139 -0.08 7.82 -10.67
CA PRO A 139 -1.04 8.46 -9.77
C PRO A 139 -0.92 9.98 -9.89
N ALA A 140 -1.99 10.70 -9.59
CA ALA A 140 -1.99 12.16 -9.67
C ALA A 140 -1.10 12.78 -8.58
N THR A 141 -1.16 12.22 -7.37
CA THR A 141 -0.32 12.61 -6.23
C THR A 141 0.27 11.36 -5.58
N MET A 142 1.46 11.49 -4.98
CA MET A 142 2.11 10.42 -4.25
C MET A 142 2.68 10.91 -2.92
N PHE A 143 2.58 10.07 -1.89
CA PHE A 143 3.15 10.31 -0.57
C PHE A 143 4.10 9.18 -0.20
N CYS A 144 5.18 9.48 0.54
CA CYS A 144 6.08 8.49 1.13
C CYS A 144 6.20 8.74 2.63
N ILE A 145 5.38 8.06 3.41
CA ILE A 145 5.16 8.36 4.83
C ILE A 145 5.87 7.30 5.67
N PRO A 146 6.79 7.67 6.59
CA PRO A 146 7.33 6.73 7.55
C PRO A 146 6.20 6.08 8.37
N LEU A 147 6.26 4.78 8.63
CA LEU A 147 5.21 4.07 9.39
C LEU A 147 4.96 4.70 10.77
N GLY A 148 6.00 5.28 11.38
CA GLY A 148 5.90 6.01 12.64
C GLY A 148 4.89 7.16 12.60
N ASP A 149 4.61 7.73 11.43
CA ASP A 149 3.67 8.84 11.23
C ASP A 149 2.33 8.37 10.65
N ALA A 150 2.29 7.22 9.97
CA ALA A 150 1.07 6.57 9.48
C ALA A 150 0.34 5.78 10.59
N LYS A 151 0.08 6.39 11.76
CA LYS A 151 -0.37 5.67 12.97
C LYS A 151 -1.81 5.14 12.94
N TYR A 152 -2.67 5.71 12.09
CA TYR A 152 -4.11 5.47 12.11
C TYR A 152 -4.61 5.08 10.71
N PRO A 153 -5.78 4.41 10.61
CA PRO A 153 -6.36 4.03 9.32
C PRO A 153 -6.58 5.20 8.36
N GLU A 154 -6.93 6.36 8.91
CA GLU A 154 -7.04 7.64 8.20
C GLU A 154 -5.80 8.49 8.48
N ILE A 155 -5.14 8.94 7.41
CA ILE A 155 -4.06 9.92 7.47
C ILE A 155 -4.65 11.28 7.10
N PHE A 156 -4.48 12.25 7.99
CA PHE A 156 -4.98 13.62 7.83
C PHE A 156 -4.00 14.48 7.00
N PRO A 157 -4.48 15.57 6.38
CA PRO A 157 -3.64 16.45 5.55
C PRO A 157 -2.41 16.98 6.27
N SER A 158 -2.56 17.38 7.53
CA SER A 158 -1.47 17.85 8.40
C SER A 158 -0.33 16.84 8.61
N VAL A 159 -0.54 15.58 8.23
CA VAL A 159 0.49 14.54 8.21
C VAL A 159 0.95 14.29 6.77
N PHE A 160 0.06 13.89 5.85
CA PHE A 160 0.50 13.42 4.53
C PHE A 160 1.10 14.52 3.64
N GLU A 161 0.70 15.79 3.80
CA GLU A 161 1.22 16.89 2.97
C GLU A 161 2.74 17.10 3.18
N LYS A 162 3.26 16.76 4.37
CA LYS A 162 4.70 16.83 4.68
C LYS A 162 5.54 15.82 3.90
N TYR A 163 4.88 14.79 3.38
CA TYR A 163 5.49 13.61 2.76
C TYR A 163 5.13 13.49 1.28
N GLU A 164 4.56 14.54 0.69
CA GLU A 164 4.27 14.58 -0.73
C GLU A 164 5.56 14.51 -1.55
N ARG A 165 5.50 13.71 -2.62
CA ARG A 165 6.56 13.57 -3.60
C ARG A 165 5.99 13.51 -5.00
N ASP A 166 6.83 13.87 -5.97
CA ASP A 166 6.51 13.71 -7.38
C ASP A 166 6.39 12.21 -7.70
N PRO A 167 5.22 11.74 -8.20
CA PRO A 167 5.01 10.35 -8.55
C PRO A 167 6.03 9.78 -9.54
N GLY A 168 6.56 10.60 -10.45
CA GLY A 168 7.46 10.18 -11.52
C GLY A 168 8.93 10.08 -11.09
N LYS A 169 9.32 10.73 -9.99
CA LYS A 169 10.71 10.79 -9.52
C LYS A 169 11.12 9.50 -8.81
N THR A 170 12.38 9.12 -9.00
CA THR A 170 13.00 7.99 -8.29
C THR A 170 13.19 8.31 -6.81
N PHE A 171 13.33 7.28 -5.98
CA PHE A 171 13.58 7.43 -4.55
C PHE A 171 15.04 7.74 -4.22
N PHE A 172 15.26 8.34 -3.07
CA PHE A 172 16.57 8.56 -2.45
C PHE A 172 16.57 8.06 -1.01
N TRP A 173 17.66 7.41 -0.62
CA TRP A 173 17.87 6.95 0.75
C TRP A 173 18.98 7.75 1.41
N ARG A 174 18.69 8.34 2.56
CA ARG A 174 19.66 9.11 3.33
C ARG A 174 19.27 9.15 4.81
N ASP A 175 20.24 8.88 5.68
CA ASP A 175 20.11 9.02 7.14
C ASP A 175 18.86 8.31 7.70
N GLY A 176 18.59 7.08 7.23
CA GLY A 176 17.43 6.30 7.67
C GLY A 176 16.08 6.72 7.07
N MET A 177 16.07 7.68 6.13
CA MET A 177 14.86 8.23 5.54
C MET A 177 14.77 7.98 4.03
N LEU A 178 13.59 7.57 3.60
CA LEU A 178 13.22 7.42 2.20
C LEU A 178 12.51 8.68 1.71
N LYS A 179 12.99 9.28 0.60
CA LYS A 179 12.44 10.49 -0.03
C LYS A 179 12.12 10.26 -1.51
#